data_AF-A0A4V2KV17-F1
#
_entry.id   AF-A0A4V2KV17-F1
#
_cell.length_a   1.000
_cell.length_b   1.000
_cell.length_c   1.000
_cell.angle_alpha   90.00
_cell.angle_beta   90.00
_cell.angle_gamma   90.00
#
_symmetry.space_group_name_H-M   'P 1'
#
loop_
_entity.id
_entity.type
_entity.pdbx_description
1 polymer ?
#
loop_
_entity_poly.entity_id
_entity_poly.type
_entity_poly.pdbx_seq_one_letter_code
_entity_poly.pdbx_strand_id
1 'polypeptide(L)'
;MKQRAKYKIIKSLIELLEYYPFDEITIKMICAYSGVNRSTFYDHFQDKYQLLDKIQNYHLNKYISLLQSFYNDFHHIKTDQKKLYKFFLLIAKYIKRKEAFYRATLVTYPNKDIALDYINATKTCYEKVMNRYET
;
A
#
# COMPACT_ATOMS: atom_id res chain seq x y z
N MET A 1 -13.06 -3.21 -20.90
CA MET A 1 -11.65 -3.43 -21.33
C MET A 1 -10.64 -2.56 -20.59
N LYS A 2 -10.85 -1.23 -20.48
CA LYS A 2 -9.96 -0.28 -19.76
C LYS A 2 -9.55 -0.69 -18.33
N GLN A 3 -10.47 -1.18 -17.50
CA GLN A 3 -10.15 -1.61 -16.12
C GLN A 3 -9.15 -2.78 -16.05
N ARG A 4 -9.22 -3.72 -17.01
CA ARG A 4 -8.32 -4.89 -17.05
C ARG A 4 -6.90 -4.48 -17.42
N ALA A 5 -6.74 -3.55 -18.36
CA ALA A 5 -5.42 -3.03 -18.75
C ALA A 5 -4.74 -2.29 -17.60
N LYS A 6 -5.46 -1.38 -16.93
CA LYS A 6 -4.97 -0.69 -15.72
C LYS A 6 -4.46 -1.67 -14.65
N TYR A 7 -5.22 -2.73 -14.38
CA TYR A 7 -4.82 -3.74 -13.40
C TYR A 7 -3.55 -4.50 -13.82
N LYS A 8 -3.45 -4.90 -15.09
CA LYS A 8 -2.25 -5.57 -15.63
C LYS A 8 -1.00 -4.71 -15.49
N ILE A 9 -1.10 -3.41 -15.80
CA ILE A 9 -0.02 -2.44 -15.65
C ILE A 9 0.43 -2.34 -14.19
N ILE A 10 -0.51 -2.15 -13.27
CA ILE A 10 -0.22 -2.06 -11.82
C ILE A 10 0.46 -3.33 -11.32
N LYS A 11 -0.09 -4.51 -11.65
CA LYS A 11 0.47 -5.80 -11.25
C LYS A 11 1.90 -5.97 -11.75
N SER A 12 2.15 -5.57 -13.00
CA SER A 12 3.47 -5.68 -13.62
C SER A 12 4.51 -4.77 -12.98
N LEU A 13 4.15 -3.54 -12.59
CA LEU A 13 5.09 -2.70 -11.85
C LEU A 13 5.42 -3.30 -10.48
N ILE A 14 4.42 -3.81 -9.75
CA ILE A 14 4.65 -4.45 -8.44
C ILE A 14 5.58 -5.65 -8.59
N GLU A 15 5.36 -6.50 -9.59
CA GLU A 15 6.23 -7.65 -9.88
C GLU A 15 7.65 -7.19 -10.23
N LEU A 16 7.80 -6.19 -11.10
CA LEU A 16 9.12 -5.67 -11.48
C LEU A 16 9.89 -5.08 -10.30
N LEU A 17 9.21 -4.41 -9.36
CA LEU A 17 9.84 -3.86 -8.16
C LEU A 17 10.39 -4.92 -7.20
N GLU A 18 10.02 -6.19 -7.37
CA GLU A 18 10.63 -7.28 -6.60
C GLU A 18 12.04 -7.64 -7.10
N TYR A 19 12.35 -7.30 -8.36
CA TYR A 19 13.59 -7.73 -9.04
C TYR A 19 14.51 -6.56 -9.40
N TYR A 20 13.98 -5.35 -9.56
CA TYR A 20 14.72 -4.19 -10.06
C TYR A 20 14.48 -2.96 -9.17
N PRO A 21 15.51 -2.11 -8.95
CA PRO A 21 15.32 -0.78 -8.39
C PRO A 21 14.35 0.02 -9.26
N PHE A 22 13.52 0.87 -8.65
CA PHE A 22 12.50 1.62 -9.38
C PHE A 22 13.08 2.49 -10.52
N ASP A 23 14.28 3.05 -10.32
CA ASP A 23 14.94 3.90 -11.31
C ASP A 23 15.32 3.13 -12.58
N GLU A 24 15.62 1.84 -12.47
CA GLU A 24 15.95 0.96 -13.60
C GLU A 24 14.72 0.47 -14.36
N ILE A 25 13.54 0.47 -13.72
CA ILE A 25 12.31 0.04 -14.37
C ILE A 25 11.91 1.04 -15.45
N THR A 26 11.70 0.56 -16.68
CA THR A 26 11.25 1.39 -17.81
C THR A 26 9.79 1.11 -18.18
N ILE A 27 9.13 2.07 -18.83
CA ILE A 27 7.79 1.88 -19.42
C ILE A 27 7.79 0.71 -20.41
N LYS A 28 8.91 0.48 -21.13
CA LYS A 28 9.08 -0.67 -22.02
C LYS A 28 8.96 -2.00 -21.26
N MET A 29 9.63 -2.13 -20.12
CA MET A 29 9.56 -3.33 -19.28
C MET A 29 8.14 -3.55 -18.74
N ILE A 30 7.50 -2.49 -18.24
CA ILE A 30 6.13 -2.55 -17.71
C ILE A 30 5.16 -3.02 -18.80
N CYS A 31 5.25 -2.47 -20.02
CA CYS A 31 4.42 -2.87 -21.14
C CYS A 31 4.65 -4.33 -21.55
N ALA A 32 5.92 -4.76 -21.59
CA ALA A 32 6.28 -6.14 -21.91
C ALA A 32 5.72 -7.15 -20.90
N TYR A 33 5.88 -6.88 -19.60
CA TYR A 33 5.37 -7.74 -18.52
C TYR A 33 3.83 -7.76 -18.45
N SER A 34 3.18 -6.62 -18.70
CA SER A 34 1.72 -6.52 -18.64
C SER A 34 1.02 -7.06 -19.89
N GLY A 35 1.75 -7.23 -21.00
CA GLY A 35 1.18 -7.57 -22.30
C GLY A 35 0.26 -6.47 -22.85
N VAL A 36 0.53 -5.20 -22.53
CA VAL A 36 -0.18 -4.03 -23.07
C VAL A 36 0.76 -3.24 -23.99
N ASN A 37 0.19 -2.56 -24.97
CA ASN A 37 0.97 -1.64 -25.81
C ASN A 37 1.24 -0.30 -25.07
N ARG A 38 2.22 0.47 -25.55
CA ARG A 38 2.59 1.75 -24.93
C ARG A 38 1.45 2.77 -24.94
N SER A 39 0.65 2.83 -26.01
CA SER A 39 -0.51 3.73 -26.06
C SER A 39 -1.51 3.42 -24.94
N THR A 40 -1.80 2.14 -24.69
CA THR A 40 -2.66 1.71 -23.57
C THR A 40 -2.07 2.06 -22.21
N PHE A 41 -0.73 2.03 -22.06
CA PHE A 41 -0.10 2.53 -20.83
C PHE A 41 -0.42 4.01 -20.62
N TYR A 42 -0.19 4.83 -21.65
CA TYR A 42 -0.41 6.28 -21.59
C TYR A 42 -1.89 6.68 -21.47
N ASP A 43 -2.83 5.83 -21.90
CA ASP A 43 -4.27 5.99 -21.62
C ASP A 43 -4.62 5.93 -20.12
N HIS A 44 -3.73 5.39 -19.29
CA HIS A 44 -3.96 5.16 -17.86
C HIS A 44 -3.00 5.94 -16.95
N PHE A 45 -1.76 6.11 -17.38
CA PHE A 45 -0.68 6.69 -16.58
C PHE A 45 0.21 7.58 -17.43
N GLN A 46 0.54 8.77 -16.93
CA GLN A 46 1.41 9.72 -17.65
C GLN A 46 2.85 9.19 -17.76
N ASP A 47 3.35 8.56 -16.70
CA ASP A 47 4.69 7.97 -16.63
C ASP A 47 4.74 6.90 -15.52
N LYS A 48 5.94 6.35 -15.26
CA LYS A 48 6.16 5.35 -14.20
C LYS A 48 6.03 5.92 -12.79
N TYR A 49 6.27 7.22 -12.60
CA TYR A 49 6.21 7.90 -11.30
C TYR A 49 4.75 8.05 -10.88
N GLN A 50 3.89 8.58 -11.75
CA GLN A 50 2.45 8.67 -11.51
C GLN A 50 1.81 7.29 -11.25
N LEU A 51 2.29 6.24 -11.94
CA LEU A 51 1.85 4.87 -11.68
C LEU A 51 2.23 4.42 -10.26
N LEU A 52 3.50 4.61 -9.88
CA LEU A 52 3.98 4.25 -8.55
C LEU A 52 3.22 5.01 -7.45
N ASP A 53 3.06 6.34 -7.59
CA ASP A 53 2.34 7.18 -6.64
C ASP A 53 0.90 6.70 -6.45
N LYS A 54 0.20 6.33 -7.54
CA LYS A 54 -1.16 5.79 -7.46
C LYS A 54 -1.21 4.48 -6.67
N ILE A 55 -0.21 3.61 -6.83
CA ILE A 55 -0.13 2.33 -6.10
C ILE A 55 0.14 2.59 -4.62
N GLN A 56 1.13 3.44 -4.31
CA GLN A 56 1.50 3.81 -2.95
C GLN A 56 0.32 4.43 -2.20
N ASN A 57 -0.30 5.46 -2.78
CA ASN A 57 -1.46 6.14 -2.21
C ASN A 57 -2.63 5.19 -1.96
N TYR A 58 -2.88 4.23 -2.88
CA TYR A 58 -3.93 3.24 -2.68
C TYR A 58 -3.68 2.37 -1.44
N HIS A 59 -2.45 1.86 -1.30
CA HIS A 59 -2.09 0.98 -0.18
C HIS A 59 -2.01 1.73 1.15
N LEU A 60 -1.45 2.94 1.15
CA LEU A 60 -1.38 3.80 2.33
C LEU A 60 -2.79 4.19 2.81
N ASN A 61 -3.67 4.65 1.92
CA ASN A 61 -5.05 4.97 2.29
C ASN A 61 -5.81 3.74 2.81
N LYS A 62 -5.56 2.56 2.21
CA LYS A 62 -6.17 1.33 2.72
C LYS A 62 -5.65 1.00 4.12
N TYR A 63 -4.36 1.16 4.38
CA TYR A 63 -3.78 0.96 5.71
C TYR A 63 -4.34 1.96 6.74
N ILE A 64 -4.40 3.26 6.40
CA ILE A 64 -5.02 4.31 7.22
C ILE A 64 -6.48 3.95 7.56
N SER A 65 -7.26 3.44 6.60
CA SER A 65 -8.64 3.02 6.87
C SER A 65 -8.74 1.89 7.89
N LEU A 66 -7.77 0.96 7.92
CA LEU A 66 -7.70 -0.11 8.91
C LEU A 66 -7.38 0.47 10.30
N LEU A 67 -6.42 1.40 10.39
CA LEU A 67 -6.09 2.11 11.62
C LEU A 67 -7.28 2.92 12.15
N GLN A 68 -7.96 3.66 11.28
CA GLN A 68 -9.15 4.43 11.65
C GLN A 68 -10.29 3.54 12.16
N SER A 69 -10.47 2.34 11.60
CA SER A 69 -11.46 1.39 12.12
C SER A 69 -11.17 0.97 13.56
N PHE A 70 -9.89 0.86 13.93
CA PHE A 70 -9.48 0.60 15.30
C PHE A 70 -9.70 1.80 16.21
N TYR A 71 -9.30 3.00 15.79
CA TYR A 71 -9.54 4.21 16.57
C TYR A 71 -11.03 4.44 16.85
N ASN A 72 -11.88 4.28 15.84
CA ASN A 72 -13.32 4.54 15.94
C ASN A 72 -14.06 3.55 16.85
N ASP A 73 -13.65 2.27 16.86
CA ASP A 73 -14.25 1.23 17.70
C ASP A 73 -13.43 0.92 18.97
N PHE A 74 -12.44 1.78 19.31
CA PHE A 74 -11.47 1.47 20.35
C PHE A 74 -12.10 1.18 21.71
N HIS A 75 -13.20 1.87 22.07
CA HIS A 75 -13.91 1.65 23.33
C HIS A 75 -14.38 0.20 23.50
N HIS A 76 -14.85 -0.44 22.43
CA HIS A 76 -15.27 -1.84 22.48
C HIS A 76 -14.10 -2.80 22.27
N ILE A 77 -13.05 -2.36 21.57
CA ILE A 77 -11.86 -3.17 21.33
C ILE A 77 -11.03 -3.32 22.61
N LYS A 78 -10.90 -2.26 23.42
CA LYS A 78 -10.10 -2.29 24.66
C LYS A 78 -10.68 -3.22 25.74
N THR A 79 -11.99 -3.43 25.73
CA THR A 79 -12.70 -4.27 26.70
C THR A 79 -12.87 -5.72 26.24
N ASP A 80 -12.55 -6.03 24.97
CA ASP A 80 -12.65 -7.37 24.39
C ASP A 80 -11.33 -7.78 23.73
N GLN A 81 -10.57 -8.63 24.42
CA GLN A 81 -9.28 -9.15 23.93
C GLN A 81 -9.38 -9.82 22.55
N LYS A 82 -10.52 -10.46 22.22
CA LYS A 82 -10.72 -11.09 20.91
C LYS A 82 -10.83 -10.03 19.82
N LYS A 83 -11.45 -8.89 20.09
CA LYS A 83 -11.52 -7.77 19.12
C LYS A 83 -10.15 -7.13 18.91
N LEU A 84 -9.37 -6.96 19.98
CA LEU A 84 -8.00 -6.46 19.88
C LEU A 84 -7.13 -7.38 19.02
N TYR A 85 -7.19 -8.68 19.28
CA TYR A 85 -6.50 -9.68 18.45
C TYR A 85 -6.96 -9.64 16.98
N LYS A 86 -8.27 -9.58 16.73
CA LYS A 86 -8.83 -9.49 15.37
C LYS A 86 -8.34 -8.27 14.60
N PHE A 87 -8.17 -7.13 15.28
CA PHE A 87 -7.62 -5.93 14.66
C PHE A 87 -6.18 -6.14 14.15
N PHE A 88 -5.27 -6.63 15.01
CA PHE A 88 -3.90 -6.91 14.58
C PHE A 88 -3.86 -7.96 13.47
N LEU A 89 -4.74 -8.98 13.55
CA LEU A 89 -4.88 -10.00 12.51
C LEU A 89 -5.34 -9.41 11.17
N LEU A 90 -6.21 -8.40 11.19
CA LEU A 90 -6.72 -7.73 9.98
C LEU A 90 -5.59 -7.00 9.26
N ILE A 91 -4.77 -6.25 10.01
CA ILE A 91 -3.58 -5.57 9.46
C ILE A 91 -2.58 -6.60 8.92
N ALA A 92 -2.23 -7.60 9.72
CA ALA A 92 -1.28 -8.64 9.31
C ALA A 92 -1.75 -9.41 8.06
N LYS A 93 -3.05 -9.74 7.97
CA LYS A 93 -3.65 -10.35 6.77
C LYS A 93 -3.57 -9.44 5.56
N TYR A 94 -3.75 -8.12 5.73
CA TYR A 94 -3.63 -7.17 4.64
C TYR A 94 -2.20 -7.11 4.12
N ILE A 95 -1.22 -6.98 5.02
CA ILE A 95 0.20 -6.97 4.69
C ILE A 95 0.60 -8.26 3.97
N LYS A 96 0.25 -9.43 4.54
CA LYS A 96 0.50 -10.74 3.91
C LYS A 96 -0.14 -10.87 2.54
N ARG A 97 -1.39 -10.43 2.36
CA ARG A 97 -2.07 -10.51 1.06
C ARG A 97 -1.45 -9.58 0.00
N LYS A 98 -0.75 -8.54 0.42
CA LYS A 98 -0.09 -7.55 -0.44
C LYS A 98 1.44 -7.60 -0.28
N GLU A 99 1.96 -8.76 0.08
CA GLU A 99 3.36 -8.96 0.43
C GLU A 99 4.30 -8.47 -0.68
N ALA A 100 4.01 -8.81 -1.94
CA ALA A 100 4.75 -8.33 -3.11
C ALA A 100 5.04 -6.83 -3.07
N PHE A 101 4.00 -6.02 -2.84
CA PHE A 101 4.11 -4.56 -2.74
C PHE A 101 4.91 -4.14 -1.49
N TYR A 102 4.60 -4.70 -0.32
CA TYR A 102 5.27 -4.31 0.93
C TYR A 102 6.75 -4.69 0.95
N ARG A 103 7.07 -5.88 0.44
CA ARG A 103 8.45 -6.35 0.28
C ARG A 103 9.22 -5.43 -0.67
N ALA A 104 8.67 -5.19 -1.86
CA ALA A 104 9.27 -4.31 -2.85
C ALA A 104 9.56 -2.90 -2.33
N THR A 105 8.60 -2.28 -1.64
CA THR A 105 8.67 -0.86 -1.25
C THR A 105 9.31 -0.58 0.10
N LEU A 106 9.31 -1.54 1.03
CA LEU A 106 9.83 -1.36 2.39
C LEU A 106 11.08 -2.19 2.69
N VAL A 107 11.40 -3.20 1.87
CA VAL A 107 12.49 -4.14 2.14
C VAL A 107 13.52 -4.17 1.01
N THR A 108 13.10 -4.48 -0.22
CA THR A 108 14.02 -4.69 -1.34
C THR A 108 14.70 -3.39 -1.77
N TYR A 109 13.90 -2.37 -2.04
CA TYR A 109 14.37 -1.03 -2.41
C TYR A 109 13.60 0.00 -1.57
N PRO A 110 13.94 0.12 -0.27
CA PRO A 110 13.15 0.89 0.66
C PRO A 110 13.11 2.36 0.25
N ASN A 111 11.92 2.85 -0.04
CA ASN A 111 11.69 4.27 -0.19
C ASN A 111 11.41 4.86 1.20
N LYS A 112 12.32 5.70 1.66
CA LYS A 112 12.27 6.31 2.99
C LYS A 112 10.98 7.09 3.22
N ASP A 113 10.49 7.82 2.22
CA ASP A 113 9.30 8.66 2.34
C ASP A 113 8.06 7.79 2.54
N ILE A 114 7.92 6.71 1.75
CA ILE A 114 6.84 5.74 1.95
C ILE A 114 6.91 5.13 3.35
N ALA A 115 8.09 4.67 3.78
CA ALA A 115 8.24 4.05 5.09
C ALA A 115 7.85 5.02 6.21
N LEU A 116 8.27 6.29 6.10
CA LEU A 116 7.89 7.35 7.02
C LEU A 116 6.37 7.60 7.01
N ASP A 117 5.71 7.58 5.87
CA ASP A 117 4.25 7.74 5.80
C ASP A 117 3.51 6.66 6.59
N TYR A 118 3.94 5.39 6.49
CA TYR A 118 3.36 4.30 7.28
C TYR A 118 3.63 4.45 8.77
N ILE A 119 4.84 4.86 9.15
CA ILE A 119 5.21 5.10 10.56
C ILE A 119 4.38 6.26 11.13
N ASN A 120 4.29 7.37 10.40
CA ASN A 120 3.55 8.56 10.80
C ASN A 120 2.06 8.27 10.93
N ALA A 121 1.46 7.59 9.95
CA ALA A 121 0.06 7.18 10.02
C ALA A 121 -0.24 6.29 11.25
N THR A 122 0.67 5.36 11.54
CA THR A 122 0.57 4.48 12.71
C THR A 122 0.69 5.29 14.01
N LYS A 123 1.73 6.12 14.13
CA LYS A 123 1.97 7.00 15.27
C LYS A 123 0.76 7.89 15.56
N THR A 124 0.27 8.62 14.56
CA THR A 124 -0.91 9.49 14.70
C THR A 124 -2.15 8.74 15.17
N CYS A 125 -2.36 7.50 14.71
CA CYS A 125 -3.48 6.70 15.19
C CYS A 125 -3.34 6.36 16.67
N TYR A 126 -2.16 5.91 17.12
CA TYR A 126 -1.93 5.55 18.51
C TYR A 126 -1.93 6.75 19.45
N GLU A 127 -1.38 7.90 19.03
CA GLU A 127 -1.46 9.15 19.79
C GLU A 127 -2.92 9.57 20.04
N LYS A 128 -3.78 9.48 19.02
CA LYS A 128 -5.22 9.74 19.19
C LYS A 128 -5.90 8.79 20.16
N VAL A 129 -5.49 7.51 20.15
CA VAL A 129 -6.00 6.53 21.11
C VAL A 129 -5.51 6.89 22.52
N MET A 130 -4.22 7.10 22.74
CA MET A 130 -3.68 7.43 24.07
C MET A 130 -4.31 8.70 24.64
N ASN A 131 -4.32 9.79 23.88
CA ASN A 131 -4.86 11.08 24.33
C ASN A 131 -6.36 11.04 24.68
N ARG A 132 -7.14 10.15 24.03
CA ARG A 132 -8.59 10.03 24.27
C ARG A 132 -8.92 9.22 25.53
N TYR A 133 -7.98 8.43 26.04
CA TYR A 133 -8.20 7.48 27.12
C TYR A 133 -7.20 7.63 28.29
N GLU A 134 -6.44 8.73 28.34
CA GLU A 134 -5.67 9.20 29.50
C GLU A 134 -6.52 10.03 30.52
N THR A 135 -7.85 9.91 30.47
CA THR A 135 -8.81 10.41 31.48
C THR A 135 -9.77 9.32 31.88
#